data_AF-A0A2V5Q501-F1
#
_entry.id   AF-A0A2V5Q501-F1
#
_cell.length_a   1.000
_cell.length_b   1.000
_cell.length_c   1.000
_cell.angle_alpha   90.00
_cell.angle_beta   90.00
_cell.angle_gamma   90.00
#
_symmetry.space_group_name_H-M   'P 1'
#
loop_
_entity.id
_entity.type
_entity.pdbx_description
1 polymer ?
#
loop_
_entity_poly.entity_id
_entity_poly.type
_entity_poly.pdbx_seq_one_letter_code
_entity_poly.pdbx_strand_id
1 'polypeptide(L)'
;MSAPALPERSIVYSVQDSSAIKDYRTDPVVVRSMVNRLVLAVTGQPDLARAWGSLVSPNDKVGIKISAAGGELFTTHRDVVNTIVEGLVAAGHPRKKPGRNQGGRLRPGPRGLPDEVDRTP
;
A
#
# COMPACT_ATOMS: atom_id res chain seq x y z
N MET A 1 30.65 -30.81 8.97
CA MET A 1 29.65 -30.11 8.14
C MET A 1 28.78 -29.31 9.08
N SER A 2 28.81 -27.97 9.03
CA SER A 2 28.01 -27.12 9.91
C SER A 2 26.59 -26.96 9.35
N ALA A 3 25.58 -26.98 10.20
CA ALA A 3 24.18 -26.79 9.81
C ALA A 3 23.93 -25.34 9.33
N PRO A 4 23.04 -25.11 8.36
CA PRO A 4 22.68 -23.75 7.93
C PRO A 4 21.98 -23.01 9.08
N ALA A 5 22.35 -21.74 9.28
CA ALA A 5 21.67 -20.86 10.23
C ALA A 5 20.18 -20.74 9.84
N LEU A 6 19.28 -20.86 10.84
CA LEU A 6 17.86 -20.64 10.63
C LEU A 6 17.64 -19.19 10.15
N PRO A 7 16.71 -18.94 9.21
CA PRO A 7 16.40 -17.58 8.78
C PRO A 7 15.96 -16.75 10.00
N GLU A 8 16.48 -15.53 10.13
CA GLU A 8 16.02 -14.61 11.17
C GLU A 8 14.50 -14.43 11.04
N ARG A 9 13.79 -14.63 12.16
CA ARG A 9 12.34 -14.45 12.22
C ARG A 9 12.01 -12.99 11.91
N SER A 10 10.99 -12.76 11.09
CA SER A 10 10.48 -11.41 10.86
C SER A 10 9.95 -10.80 12.17
N ILE A 11 10.30 -9.55 12.44
CA ILE A 11 9.78 -8.79 13.57
C ILE A 11 8.48 -8.12 13.15
N VAL A 12 7.45 -8.25 13.99
CA VAL A 12 6.14 -7.62 13.80
C VAL A 12 5.87 -6.67 14.95
N TYR A 13 5.51 -5.43 14.62
CA TYR A 13 5.09 -4.42 15.59
C TYR A 13 3.59 -4.17 15.45
N SER A 14 2.90 -3.97 16.58
CA SER A 14 1.46 -3.72 16.60
C SER A 14 1.11 -2.53 17.49
N VAL A 15 0.04 -1.84 17.11
CA VAL A 15 -0.59 -0.77 17.89
C VAL A 15 -2.09 -0.95 17.77
N GLN A 16 -2.81 -0.68 18.86
CA GLN A 16 -4.27 -0.83 18.92
C GLN A 16 -4.87 0.39 19.61
N ASP A 17 -6.08 0.76 19.17
CA ASP A 17 -6.93 1.76 19.80
C ASP A 17 -8.39 1.38 19.53
N SER A 18 -9.20 1.26 20.57
CA SER A 18 -10.60 0.84 20.43
C SER A 18 -11.47 1.91 19.77
N SER A 19 -11.02 3.16 19.74
CA SER A 19 -11.71 4.27 19.07
C SER A 19 -11.38 4.36 17.57
N ALA A 20 -10.44 3.54 17.07
CA ALA A 20 -9.96 3.63 15.70
C ALA A 20 -11.02 3.28 14.64
N ILE A 21 -12.03 2.47 15.00
CA ILE A 21 -13.10 2.04 14.11
C ILE A 21 -14.44 2.18 14.82
N LYS A 22 -15.39 2.83 14.15
CA LYS A 22 -16.80 2.91 14.55
C LYS A 22 -17.68 2.67 13.33
N ASP A 23 -18.68 1.79 13.45
CA ASP A 23 -19.61 1.46 12.36
C ASP A 23 -18.88 1.06 11.06
N TYR A 24 -17.79 0.28 11.17
CA TYR A 24 -16.90 -0.12 10.07
C TYR A 24 -16.23 1.04 9.31
N ARG A 25 -16.21 2.23 9.91
CA ARG A 25 -15.47 3.40 9.41
C ARG A 25 -14.33 3.71 10.34
N THR A 26 -13.18 4.02 9.76
CA THR A 26 -12.02 4.44 10.55
C THR A 26 -12.17 5.89 10.97
N ASP A 27 -11.67 6.23 12.15
CA ASP A 27 -11.38 7.60 12.54
C ASP A 27 -9.97 7.96 12.05
N PRO A 28 -9.82 8.85 11.04
CA PRO A 28 -8.52 9.16 10.47
C PRO A 28 -7.55 9.80 11.48
N VAL A 29 -8.05 10.52 12.47
CA VAL A 29 -7.23 11.19 13.50
C VAL A 29 -6.64 10.13 14.43
N VAL A 30 -7.46 9.18 14.89
CA VAL A 30 -7.01 8.07 15.74
C VAL A 30 -6.03 7.17 14.98
N VAL A 31 -6.36 6.78 13.75
CA VAL A 31 -5.47 5.98 12.90
C VAL A 31 -4.13 6.66 12.69
N ARG A 32 -4.13 7.97 12.41
CA ARG A 32 -2.90 8.75 12.25
C ARG A 32 -2.05 8.75 13.52
N SER A 33 -2.69 8.97 14.67
CA SER A 33 -2.03 8.91 15.98
C SER A 33 -1.41 7.53 16.25
N MET A 34 -2.13 6.45 15.95
CA MET A 34 -1.65 5.08 16.14
C MET A 34 -0.38 4.80 15.32
N VAL A 35 -0.40 5.09 14.01
CA VAL A 35 0.75 4.87 13.13
C VAL A 35 1.95 5.72 13.56
N ASN A 36 1.71 6.98 13.90
CA ASN A 36 2.77 7.88 14.37
C ASN A 36 3.44 7.38 15.66
N ARG A 37 2.64 6.97 16.65
CA ARG A 37 3.17 6.39 17.90
C ARG A 37 3.98 5.13 17.65
N LEU A 38 3.50 4.24 16.78
CA LEU A 38 4.19 3.00 16.45
C LEU A 38 5.55 3.28 15.81
N VAL A 39 5.60 4.15 14.80
CA VAL A 39 6.82 4.44 14.04
C VAL A 39 7.86 5.15 14.92
N LEU A 40 7.45 6.09 15.76
CA LEU A 40 8.35 6.72 16.73
C LEU A 40 8.91 5.70 17.73
N ALA A 41 8.05 4.85 18.30
CA ALA A 41 8.47 3.85 19.28
C ALA A 41 9.44 2.81 18.69
N VAL A 42 9.19 2.34 17.47
CA VAL A 42 10.02 1.34 16.80
C VAL A 42 11.38 1.88 16.37
N THR A 43 11.43 3.14 15.96
CA THR A 43 12.67 3.76 15.45
C THR A 43 13.49 4.47 16.52
N GLY A 44 12.88 4.78 17.67
CA GLY A 44 13.51 5.56 18.74
C GLY A 44 13.81 7.02 18.35
N GLN A 45 13.23 7.50 17.25
CA GLN A 45 13.49 8.85 16.74
C GLN A 45 12.61 9.89 17.42
N PRO A 46 13.09 11.15 17.58
CA PRO A 46 12.38 12.18 18.33
C PRO A 46 11.22 12.83 17.54
N ASP A 47 11.18 12.65 16.22
CA ASP A 47 10.17 13.22 15.34
C ASP A 47 9.90 12.32 14.13
N LEU A 48 8.74 12.52 13.49
CA LEU A 48 8.27 11.65 12.42
C LEU A 48 9.15 11.71 11.17
N ALA A 49 9.68 12.87 10.82
CA ALA A 49 10.52 13.01 9.63
C ALA A 49 11.79 12.16 9.78
N ARG A 50 12.44 12.23 10.95
CA ARG A 50 13.60 11.37 11.27
C ARG A 50 13.23 9.91 11.38
N ALA A 51 12.08 9.59 11.97
CA ALA A 51 11.61 8.22 12.11
C ALA A 51 11.44 7.54 10.75
N TRP A 52 10.66 8.13 9.85
CA TRP A 52 10.48 7.61 8.50
C TRP A 52 11.78 7.62 7.69
N GLY A 53 12.59 8.69 7.81
CA GLY A 53 13.89 8.81 7.15
C GLY A 53 14.94 7.77 7.60
N SER A 54 14.79 7.20 8.80
CA SER A 54 15.64 6.09 9.27
C SER A 54 15.28 4.73 8.65
N LEU A 55 14.06 4.60 8.13
CA LEU A 55 13.56 3.36 7.53
C LEU A 55 13.76 3.34 6.00
N VAL A 56 13.65 4.51 5.36
CA VAL A 56 13.70 4.67 3.90
C VAL A 56 14.34 6.01 3.54
N SER A 57 15.13 6.02 2.46
CA SER A 57 15.78 7.21 1.93
C SER A 57 14.91 7.90 0.88
N PRO A 58 14.90 9.24 0.76
CA PRO A 58 14.10 9.97 -0.25
C PRO A 58 14.27 9.50 -1.70
N ASN A 59 15.41 8.89 -2.02
CA ASN A 59 15.72 8.35 -3.35
C ASN A 59 15.15 6.94 -3.59
N ASP A 60 14.64 6.27 -2.56
CA ASP A 60 14.08 4.94 -2.64
C ASP A 60 12.71 4.94 -3.31
N LYS A 61 12.46 3.89 -4.11
CA LYS A 61 11.11 3.57 -4.61
C LYS A 61 10.41 2.67 -3.59
N VAL A 62 9.52 3.25 -2.81
CA VAL A 62 8.77 2.52 -1.76
C VAL A 62 7.49 1.91 -2.31
N GLY A 63 7.34 0.59 -2.15
CA GLY A 63 6.10 -0.13 -2.46
C GLY A 63 5.34 -0.51 -1.18
N ILE A 64 4.05 -0.18 -1.09
CA ILE A 64 3.19 -0.56 0.04
C ILE A 64 2.37 -1.77 -0.38
N LYS A 65 2.63 -2.92 0.25
CA LYS A 65 1.83 -4.14 0.03
C LYS A 65 0.57 -4.08 0.88
N ILE A 66 -0.58 -4.05 0.22
CA ILE A 66 -1.91 -4.04 0.85
C ILE A 66 -2.49 -5.44 0.80
N SER A 67 -3.09 -5.90 1.91
CA SER A 67 -3.92 -7.10 1.90
C SER A 67 -5.37 -6.71 1.58
N ALA A 68 -5.86 -7.18 0.43
CA ALA A 68 -7.25 -6.97 -0.03
C ALA A 68 -8.09 -8.25 0.05
N ALA A 69 -7.56 -9.32 0.64
CA ALA A 69 -8.19 -10.64 0.67
C ALA A 69 -9.51 -10.69 1.45
N GLY A 70 -9.76 -9.71 2.31
CA GLY A 70 -10.93 -9.66 3.19
C GLY A 70 -12.20 -9.02 2.61
N GLY A 71 -12.22 -8.66 1.33
CA GLY A 71 -13.36 -7.93 0.74
C GLY A 71 -13.49 -6.49 1.29
N GLU A 72 -14.63 -5.85 1.04
CA GLU A 72 -14.85 -4.42 1.36
C GLU A 72 -14.67 -4.09 2.85
N LEU A 73 -15.05 -5.01 3.74
CA LEU A 73 -15.06 -4.76 5.19
C LEU A 73 -13.74 -5.11 5.90
N PHE A 74 -12.91 -6.00 5.32
CA PHE A 74 -11.70 -6.50 5.98
C PHE A 74 -10.43 -6.27 5.14
N THR A 75 -10.48 -5.35 4.18
CA THR A 75 -9.30 -4.83 3.49
C THR A 75 -8.58 -3.78 4.35
N THR A 76 -7.31 -3.49 4.04
CA THR A 76 -6.61 -2.36 4.67
C THR A 76 -7.35 -1.04 4.37
N HIS A 77 -7.72 -0.32 5.42
CA HIS A 77 -8.38 0.99 5.31
C HIS A 77 -7.45 2.01 4.66
N ARG A 78 -8.03 2.86 3.79
CA ARG A 78 -7.28 3.90 3.07
C ARG A 78 -6.59 4.90 4.00
N ASP A 79 -7.15 5.18 5.17
CA ASP A 79 -6.57 6.13 6.12
C ASP A 79 -5.22 5.68 6.70
N VAL A 80 -5.02 4.36 6.81
CA VAL A 80 -3.72 3.79 7.17
C VAL A 80 -2.70 4.09 6.06
N VAL A 81 -3.08 3.82 4.80
CA VAL A 81 -2.22 4.07 3.64
C VAL A 81 -1.89 5.55 3.50
N ASN A 82 -2.88 6.43 3.65
CA ASN A 82 -2.71 7.88 3.58
C ASN A 82 -1.74 8.37 4.66
N THR A 83 -1.86 7.85 5.88
CA THR A 83 -0.94 8.20 6.98
C THR A 83 0.50 7.78 6.66
N ILE A 84 0.70 6.57 6.11
CA ILE A 84 2.04 6.12 5.69
C ILE A 84 2.60 7.05 4.61
N VAL A 85 1.79 7.40 3.61
CA VAL A 85 2.20 8.35 2.57
C VAL A 85 2.57 9.71 3.16
N GLU A 86 1.82 10.24 4.12
CA GLU A 86 2.18 11.48 4.81
C GLU A 86 3.53 11.39 5.53
N GLY A 87 3.79 10.25 6.19
CA GLY A 87 5.07 9.98 6.84
C GLY A 87 6.25 9.97 5.87
N LEU A 88 6.10 9.28 4.74
CA LEU A 88 7.10 9.28 3.66
C LEU A 88 7.33 10.69 3.11
N VAL A 89 6.27 11.49 2.96
CA VAL A 89 6.39 12.87 2.50
C VAL A 89 7.13 13.73 3.52
N ALA A 90 6.88 13.54 4.82
CA ALA A 90 7.61 14.22 5.87
C ALA A 90 9.11 13.85 5.89
N ALA A 91 9.46 12.64 5.45
CA ALA A 91 10.85 12.22 5.24
C ALA A 91 11.47 12.74 3.93
N GLY A 92 10.72 13.46 3.09
CA GLY A 92 11.22 14.05 1.85
C GLY A 92 10.90 13.26 0.58
N HIS A 93 10.09 12.20 0.65
CA HIS A 93 9.67 11.49 -0.55
C HIS A 93 8.67 12.31 -1.39
N PRO A 94 8.82 12.35 -2.73
CA PRO A 94 7.91 13.08 -3.58
C PRO A 94 6.52 12.41 -3.65
N ARG A 95 5.46 13.21 -3.53
CA ARG A 95 4.08 12.75 -3.82
C ARG A 95 3.88 12.62 -5.32
N LYS A 96 4.23 11.47 -5.90
CA LYS A 96 3.78 11.14 -7.25
C LYS A 96 2.32 10.71 -7.16
N LYS A 97 1.40 11.42 -7.83
CA LYS A 97 0.00 10.98 -7.94
C LYS A 97 0.00 9.52 -8.41
N PRO A 98 -0.77 8.61 -7.78
CA PRO A 98 -0.94 7.27 -8.33
C PRO A 98 -1.41 7.44 -9.77
N GLY A 99 -0.58 6.99 -10.73
CA GLY A 99 -1.03 6.87 -12.09
C GLY A 99 -2.30 6.03 -12.06
N ARG A 100 -3.41 6.61 -12.50
CA ARG A 100 -4.68 5.91 -12.68
C ARG A 100 -4.35 4.64 -13.45
N ASN A 101 -4.44 3.46 -12.81
CA ASN A 101 -4.37 2.19 -13.51
C ASN A 101 -5.58 2.16 -14.45
N GLN A 102 -5.42 2.68 -15.67
CA GLN A 102 -6.33 2.40 -16.75
C GLN A 102 -6.18 0.91 -17.00
N GLY A 103 -7.13 0.11 -16.50
CA GLY A 103 -7.25 -1.29 -16.86
C GLY A 103 -7.09 -1.40 -18.37
N GLY A 104 -6.27 -2.36 -18.81
CA GLY A 104 -5.86 -2.52 -20.20
C GLY A 104 -7.04 -2.32 -21.13
N ARG A 105 -7.01 -1.22 -21.91
CA ARG A 105 -7.92 -1.03 -23.02
C ARG A 105 -7.54 -2.10 -24.03
N LEU A 106 -8.29 -3.21 -24.04
CA LEU A 106 -8.26 -4.19 -25.12
C LEU A 106 -8.33 -3.41 -26.43
N ARG A 107 -7.26 -3.48 -27.22
CA ARG A 107 -7.27 -2.92 -28.57
C ARG A 107 -8.34 -3.71 -29.33
N PRO A 108 -9.31 -3.07 -29.99
CA PRO A 108 -10.21 -3.80 -30.86
C PRO A 108 -9.36 -4.42 -31.98
N GLY A 109 -9.48 -5.74 -32.14
CA GLY A 109 -8.84 -6.47 -33.24
C GLY A 109 -9.36 -5.98 -34.61
N PRO A 110 -8.62 -6.25 -35.69
CA PRO A 110 -9.01 -5.81 -37.02
C PRO A 110 -10.36 -6.42 -37.40
N ARG A 111 -11.28 -5.58 -37.85
CA ARG A 111 -12.58 -5.98 -38.41
C ARG A 111 -12.34 -6.83 -39.66
N GLY A 112 -12.75 -8.10 -39.60
CA GLY A 112 -12.82 -8.97 -40.77
C GLY A 112 -13.77 -8.40 -41.82
N LEU A 113 -13.38 -8.54 -43.10
CA LEU A 113 -14.24 -8.26 -44.25
C LEU A 113 -15.39 -9.28 -44.32
N PRO A 114 -16.55 -8.92 -44.89
CA PRO A 114 -17.73 -9.78 -44.91
C PRO A 114 -17.60 -10.96 -45.89
N ASP A 115 -18.26 -12.06 -45.51
CA ASP A 115 -18.38 -13.32 -46.20
C ASP A 115 -18.86 -13.17 -47.66
N GLU A 116 -18.05 -13.64 -48.61
CA GLU A 116 -18.47 -13.85 -49.99
C GLU A 116 -19.24 -15.18 -50.06
N VAL A 117 -20.53 -15.06 -50.35
CA VAL A 117 -21.50 -16.15 -50.44
C VAL A 117 -21.25 -16.94 -51.71
N ASP A 118 -20.67 -18.14 -51.56
CA ASP A 118 -20.67 -19.17 -52.59
C ASP A 118 -22.11 -19.75 -52.72
N ARG A 119 -22.79 -19.38 -53.81
CA ARG A 119 -24.00 -20.08 -54.26
C ARG A 119 -23.60 -21.08 -55.33
N THR A 120 -23.69 -22.34 -54.94
CA THR A 120 -23.66 -23.55 -55.75
C THR A 120 -24.76 -23.55 -56.82
N PRO A 121 -24.72 -24.52 -57.74
CA PRO A 121 -25.54 -25.73 -57.52
C PRO A 121 -24.74 -27.03 -57.43
#